data_AF-A0A8X6XZF5-F1
#
_entry.id   AF-A0A8X6XZF5-F1
#
_cell.length_a   1.000
_cell.length_b   1.000
_cell.length_c   1.000
_cell.angle_alpha   90.00
_cell.angle_beta   90.00
_cell.angle_gamma   90.00
#
_symmetry.space_group_name_H-M   'P 1'
#
loop_
_entity.id
_entity.type
_entity.pdbx_description
1 polymer ?
#
loop_
_entity_poly.entity_id
_entity_poly.type
_entity_poly.pdbx_seq_one_letter_code
_entity_poly.pdbx_strand_id
1 'polypeptide(L)'
;MKILRDTGATLDLICNKYVKPHMYTNEKVWLRTPLEESLICLPLVEVEQDCEMGHVITKAAVLRDSLDQGRYLLGNKTAALLDDYKTKEDVQMHMINAVQTRAQRKLLEMENEIQSQSIEQFD
;
A
#
# COMPACT_ATOMS: atom_id res chain seq x y z
N MET A 1 21.73 7.81 -2.09
CA MET A 1 20.44 8.45 -2.47
C MET A 1 19.72 7.51 -3.42
N LYS A 2 18.50 7.03 -3.09
CA LYS A 2 17.72 6.14 -3.95
C LYS A 2 16.70 6.97 -4.74
N ILE A 3 16.87 7.03 -6.06
CA ILE A 3 15.89 7.65 -6.97
C ILE A 3 15.04 6.51 -7.53
N LEU A 4 13.75 6.62 -7.29
CA LEU A 4 12.76 5.62 -7.64
C LEU A 4 12.13 6.01 -8.99
N ARG A 5 12.43 5.24 -10.05
CA ARG A 5 12.05 5.59 -11.44
C ARG A 5 10.71 5.01 -11.92
N ASP A 6 10.11 4.04 -11.22
CA ASP A 6 8.89 3.33 -11.67
C ASP A 6 7.87 3.00 -10.55
N THR A 7 8.04 3.54 -9.34
CA THR A 7 7.62 2.81 -8.13
C THR A 7 6.50 3.46 -7.34
N GLY A 8 5.33 3.63 -7.96
CA GLY A 8 4.11 3.48 -7.15
C GLY A 8 3.91 2.01 -6.72
N ALA A 9 4.60 1.06 -7.36
CA ALA A 9 4.48 -0.37 -7.12
C ALA A 9 5.33 -0.94 -5.97
N THR A 10 6.22 -0.16 -5.32
CA THR A 10 7.23 -0.75 -4.40
C THR A 10 7.42 -0.02 -3.08
N LEU A 11 6.80 1.14 -2.89
CA LEU A 11 6.96 1.93 -1.67
C LEU A 11 5.59 2.18 -1.04
N ASP A 12 5.50 1.93 0.26
CA ASP A 12 4.29 2.22 1.03
C ASP A 12 4.15 3.74 1.21
N LEU A 13 2.92 4.25 1.30
CA LEU A 13 2.62 5.66 1.52
C LEU A 13 1.72 5.80 2.75
N ILE A 14 2.07 6.75 3.61
CA ILE A 14 1.30 7.07 4.82
C ILE A 14 1.04 8.56 4.91
N CYS A 15 -0.17 8.95 5.34
CA CYS A 15 -0.45 10.35 5.61
C CYS A 15 0.27 10.82 6.88
N ASN A 16 0.84 12.02 6.83
CA ASN A 16 1.57 12.66 7.93
C ASN A 16 0.81 12.66 9.26
N LYS A 17 -0.52 12.84 9.25
CA LYS A 17 -1.35 12.80 10.47
C LYS A 17 -1.30 11.47 11.26
N TYR A 18 -0.91 10.37 10.62
CA TYR A 18 -0.78 9.06 11.27
C TYR A 18 0.66 8.77 11.75
N VAL A 19 1.61 9.66 11.46
CA VAL A 19 3.02 9.49 11.78
C VAL A 19 3.33 10.13 13.13
N LYS A 20 3.95 9.36 14.03
CA LYS A 20 4.49 9.86 15.29
C LYS A 20 5.93 10.34 15.10
N PRO A 21 6.41 11.34 15.88
CA PRO A 21 7.77 11.87 15.72
C PRO A 21 8.91 10.84 15.75
N HIS A 22 8.77 9.76 16.54
CA HIS A 22 9.79 8.70 16.63
C HIS A 22 9.81 7.76 15.42
N MET A 23 8.78 7.78 14.58
CA MET A 23 8.72 6.94 13.37
C MET A 23 9.54 7.53 12.23
N TYR A 24 9.88 8.83 12.27
CA TYR A 24 10.68 9.45 11.23
C TYR A 24 12.08 8.87 11.21
N THR A 25 12.46 8.42 10.03
CA THR A 25 13.85 8.13 9.71
C THR A 25 14.52 9.43 9.26
N ASN A 26 15.85 9.52 9.39
CA ASN A 26 16.63 10.59 8.76
C ASN A 26 16.78 10.40 7.23
N GLU A 27 16.04 9.44 6.65
CA GLU A 27 16.08 9.12 5.23
C GLU A 27 14.98 9.87 4.47
N LYS A 28 15.23 10.09 3.17
CA LYS A 28 14.29 10.72 2.24
C LYS A 28 14.30 9.97 0.92
N VAL A 29 13.15 9.96 0.27
CA VAL A 29 12.96 9.42 -1.08
C VAL A 29 12.55 10.52 -2.02
N TRP A 30 12.97 10.39 -3.28
CA TRP A 30 12.54 11.28 -4.34
C TRP A 30 11.59 10.52 -5.26
N LEU A 31 10.35 11.00 -5.32
CA LEU A 31 9.30 10.46 -6.18
C LEU A 31 9.25 11.31 -7.45
N ARG A 32 9.37 10.66 -8.60
CA ARG A 32 9.05 11.28 -9.90
C ARG A 32 7.69 10.76 -10.32
N THR A 33 6.71 11.63 -10.49
CA THR A 33 5.41 11.20 -11.02
C THR A 33 5.49 11.10 -12.54
N PRO A 34 4.70 10.22 -13.19
CA PRO A 34 4.65 10.18 -14.66
C PRO A 34 4.04 11.44 -15.29
N LEU A 35 3.29 12.22 -14.49
CA LEU A 35 2.51 13.36 -14.95
C LEU A 35 3.22 14.70 -14.73
N GLU A 36 4.18 14.76 -13.81
CA GLU A 36 5.00 15.96 -13.57
C GLU A 36 6.48 15.65 -13.74
N GLU A 37 7.19 16.51 -14.48
CA GLU A 37 8.65 16.46 -14.55
C GLU A 37 9.32 16.78 -13.20
N SER A 38 8.57 17.36 -12.26
CA SER A 38 9.08 17.74 -10.96
C SER A 38 9.29 16.52 -10.04
N LEU A 39 10.48 16.46 -9.44
CA LEU A 39 10.83 15.47 -8.42
C LEU A 39 10.35 15.97 -7.05
N ILE A 40 9.53 15.16 -6.37
CA ILE A 40 9.04 15.46 -5.04
C ILE A 40 9.89 14.72 -4.00
N CYS A 41 10.47 15.46 -3.04
CA CYS A 41 11.19 14.88 -1.91
C CYS A 41 10.22 14.57 -0.77
N LEU A 42 10.13 13.31 -0.37
CA LEU A 42 9.29 12.86 0.76
C LEU A 42 10.18 12.24 1.85
N PRO A 43 9.93 12.53 3.13
CA PRO A 43 10.61 11.84 4.21
C PRO A 43 10.13 10.39 4.29
N LEU A 44 11.00 9.51 4.78
CA LEU A 44 10.67 8.12 5.06
C LEU A 44 10.41 7.94 6.55
N VAL A 45 9.46 7.08 6.87
CA VAL A 45 9.15 6.65 8.22
C VAL A 45 9.19 5.13 8.31
N GLU A 46 9.56 4.60 9.47
CA GLU A 46 9.34 3.19 9.80
C GLU A 46 7.99 3.09 10.53
N VAL A 47 7.07 2.34 9.93
CA VAL A 47 5.74 2.09 10.44
C VAL A 47 5.71 0.66 10.93
N GLU A 48 5.33 0.50 12.18
CA GLU A 48 5.00 -0.78 12.77
C GLU A 48 3.48 -0.97 12.65
N GLN A 49 3.08 -2.08 12.04
CA GLN A 49 1.70 -2.50 11.92
C GLN A 49 1.55 -3.84 12.63
N ASP A 50 0.74 -3.83 13.68
CA ASP A 50 0.30 -5.04 14.36
C ASP A 50 -0.78 -5.67 13.49
N CYS A 51 -0.52 -6.90 13.08
CA CYS A 51 -1.49 -7.74 12.40
C CYS A 51 -1.75 -8.99 13.24
N GLU A 52 -2.88 -9.66 13.03
CA GLU A 52 -3.23 -10.88 13.78
C GLU A 52 -2.15 -11.96 13.70
N MET A 53 -1.32 -11.93 12.65
CA MET A 53 -0.22 -12.87 12.41
C MET A 53 1.16 -12.39 12.91
N GLY A 54 1.27 -11.20 13.51
CA GLY A 54 2.51 -10.70 14.12
C GLY A 54 2.77 -9.21 13.88
N HIS A 55 4.02 -8.81 14.09
CA HIS A 55 4.46 -7.42 13.92
C HIS A 55 5.17 -7.25 12.57
N VAL A 56 4.64 -6.37 11.72
CA VAL A 56 5.27 -6.00 10.45
C VAL A 56 5.86 -4.60 10.57
N ILE A 57 7.16 -4.49 10.33
CA ILE A 57 7.86 -3.21 10.23
C ILE A 57 8.12 -2.93 8.75
N THR A 58 7.61 -1.80 8.26
CA THR A 58 7.81 -1.39 6.87
C THR A 58 8.21 0.08 6.77
N LYS A 59 8.85 0.45 5.66
CA LYS A 59 9.22 1.84 5.35
C LYS A 59 8.20 2.47 4.43
N ALA A 60 7.63 3.59 4.85
CA ALA A 60 6.67 4.35 4.06
C ALA A 60 7.15 5.77 3.78
N ALA A 61 6.82 6.32 2.62
CA ALA A 61 6.96 7.75 2.37
C ALA A 61 5.76 8.51 2.94
N VAL A 62 6.04 9.67 3.53
CA VAL A 62 5.01 10.49 4.16
C VAL A 62 4.37 11.43 3.14
N LEU A 63 3.05 11.33 2.99
CA LEU A 63 2.21 12.21 2.20
C LEU A 63 1.70 13.39 3.03
N ARG A 64 1.43 14.52 2.35
CA ARG A 64 0.77 15.68 2.95
C ARG A 64 -0.66 15.34 3.38
N ASP A 65 -1.13 15.99 4.45
CA ASP A 65 -2.48 15.78 5.00
C ASP A 65 -3.60 16.05 3.99
N SER A 66 -3.37 16.95 3.03
CA SER A 66 -4.32 17.26 1.95
C SER A 66 -4.55 16.12 0.97
N LEU A 67 -3.66 15.12 0.94
CA LEU A 67 -3.75 13.94 0.09
C LEU A 67 -4.29 12.73 0.85
N ASP A 68 -4.72 12.93 2.10
CA ASP A 68 -5.27 11.85 2.89
C ASP A 68 -6.61 11.38 2.35
N GLN A 69 -6.69 10.08 2.09
CA GLN A 69 -7.95 9.40 1.77
C GLN A 69 -8.38 8.45 2.90
N GLY A 70 -7.87 8.68 4.12
CA GLY A 70 -8.13 7.89 5.31
C GLY A 70 -7.59 6.46 5.26
N ARG A 71 -6.67 6.15 4.33
CA ARG A 71 -6.23 4.79 4.03
C ARG A 71 -4.71 4.74 3.88
N TYR A 72 -4.08 3.75 4.52
CA TYR A 72 -2.66 3.44 4.34
C TYR A 72 -2.48 2.73 2.99
N LEU A 73 -1.60 3.26 2.13
CA LEU A 73 -1.39 2.71 0.81
C LEU A 73 -0.16 1.81 0.83
N LEU A 74 -0.37 0.51 0.68
CA LEU A 74 0.71 -0.44 0.58
C LEU A 74 1.27 -0.44 -0.84
N GLY A 75 2.59 -0.49 -0.94
CA GLY A 75 3.27 -0.86 -2.17
C GLY A 75 2.99 -2.32 -2.49
N ASN A 76 3.00 -2.66 -3.78
CA ASN A 76 2.57 -3.97 -4.26
C ASN A 76 3.39 -5.13 -3.67
N LYS A 77 4.66 -4.88 -3.30
CA LYS A 77 5.48 -5.89 -2.62
C LYS A 77 4.95 -6.19 -1.22
N THR A 78 4.65 -5.16 -0.43
CA THR A 78 4.12 -5.31 0.93
C THR A 78 2.72 -5.91 0.88
N ALA A 79 1.89 -5.48 -0.07
CA ALA A 79 0.57 -6.05 -0.30
C ALA A 79 0.63 -7.53 -0.70
N ALA A 80 1.49 -7.91 -1.67
CA ALA A 80 1.65 -9.30 -2.08
C ALA A 80 2.16 -10.20 -0.95
N LEU A 81 3.08 -9.70 -0.11
CA LEU A 81 3.50 -10.42 1.08
C LEU A 81 2.31 -10.64 2.02
N LEU A 82 1.52 -9.60 2.31
CA LEU A 82 0.33 -9.72 3.16
C LEU A 82 -0.75 -10.64 2.58
N ASP A 83 -0.97 -10.65 1.26
CA ASP A 83 -1.92 -11.55 0.59
C ASP A 83 -1.47 -13.02 0.67
N ASP A 84 -0.17 -13.31 0.50
CA ASP A 84 0.41 -14.64 0.73
C ASP A 84 0.21 -15.11 2.19
N TYR A 85 0.08 -14.18 3.14
CA TYR A 85 -0.24 -14.50 4.54
C TYR A 85 -1.75 -14.65 4.78
N LYS A 86 -2.61 -13.85 4.12
CA LYS A 86 -4.08 -13.96 4.20
C LYS A 86 -4.63 -15.29 3.69
N THR A 87 -3.97 -15.94 2.73
CA THR A 87 -4.36 -17.30 2.31
C THR A 87 -4.26 -18.35 3.41
N LYS A 88 -3.66 -18.01 4.58
CA LYS A 88 -3.59 -18.90 5.75
C LYS A 88 -4.65 -18.63 6.82
N GLU A 89 -5.17 -17.41 6.97
CA GLU A 89 -6.31 -17.07 7.87
C GLU A 89 -7.08 -15.83 7.38
N ASP A 90 -8.39 -15.80 7.66
CA ASP A 90 -9.37 -14.84 7.13
C ASP A 90 -9.29 -13.46 7.83
N VAL A 91 -8.29 -12.64 7.46
CA VAL A 91 -8.03 -11.34 8.10
C VAL A 91 -8.60 -10.17 7.28
N GLN A 92 -9.49 -9.39 7.90
CA GLN A 92 -10.19 -8.25 7.28
C GLN A 92 -9.38 -6.94 7.33
N MET A 93 -8.26 -6.88 6.61
CA MET A 93 -7.52 -5.61 6.40
C MET A 93 -8.06 -4.81 5.21
N HIS A 94 -8.41 -3.54 5.44
CA HIS A 94 -8.81 -2.59 4.39
C HIS A 94 -7.56 -2.02 3.68
N MET A 95 -7.00 -2.79 2.74
CA MET A 95 -5.80 -2.43 1.99
C MET A 95 -6.15 -1.74 0.68
N ILE A 96 -5.39 -0.70 0.30
CA ILE A 96 -5.44 -0.13 -1.04
C ILE A 96 -4.04 -0.13 -1.62
N ASN A 97 -3.90 -0.78 -2.77
CA ASN A 97 -2.67 -0.76 -3.55
C ASN A 97 -2.48 0.63 -4.17
N ALA A 98 -1.32 1.24 -3.95
CA ALA A 98 -0.97 2.53 -4.54
C ALA A 98 -0.95 2.47 -6.09
N VAL A 99 -0.62 1.30 -6.66
CA VAL A 99 -0.67 1.04 -8.11
C VAL A 99 -1.23 -0.34 -8.39
N GLN A 100 -2.39 -0.41 -9.01
CA GLN A 100 -2.98 -1.67 -9.47
C GLN A 100 -2.45 -2.02 -10.86
N THR A 101 -1.76 -3.16 -10.99
CA THR A 101 -1.32 -3.65 -12.31
C THR A 101 -2.49 -4.23 -13.10
N ARG A 102 -2.38 -4.29 -14.43
CA ARG A 102 -3.41 -4.89 -15.31
C ARG A 102 -3.69 -6.36 -14.94
N ALA A 103 -2.68 -7.10 -14.49
CA ALA A 103 -2.84 -8.49 -14.06
C ALA A 103 -3.64 -8.58 -12.74
N GLN A 104 -3.29 -7.76 -11.74
CA GLN A 104 -4.03 -7.69 -10.48
C GLN A 104 -5.48 -7.24 -10.67
N ARG A 105 -5.73 -6.27 -11.56
CA ARG A 105 -7.10 -5.86 -11.89
C ARG A 105 -7.92 -7.01 -12.44
N LYS A 106 -7.36 -7.79 -13.37
CA LYS A 106 -8.03 -8.98 -13.92
C LYS A 106 -8.34 -10.02 -12.84
N LEU A 107 -7.43 -10.26 -11.89
CA LEU A 107 -7.68 -11.20 -10.80
C LEU A 107 -8.84 -10.74 -9.91
N LEU A 108 -8.86 -9.45 -9.53
CA LEU A 108 -9.98 -8.86 -8.78
C LEU A 108 -11.31 -8.91 -9.54
N GLU A 109 -11.29 -8.65 -10.85
CA GLU A 109 -12.48 -8.79 -11.70
C GLU A 109 -12.99 -10.24 -11.69
N MET A 110 -12.10 -11.24 -11.83
CA MET A 110 -12.45 -12.66 -11.77
C MET A 110 -12.97 -13.09 -10.39
N GLU A 111 -12.36 -12.65 -9.29
CA GLU A 111 -12.82 -12.93 -7.93
C GLU A 111 -14.21 -12.37 -7.67
N ASN A 112 -14.47 -11.12 -8.09
CA ASN A 112 -15.79 -10.50 -7.98
C ASN A 112 -16.84 -11.26 -8.80
N GLU A 113 -16.48 -11.70 -10.02
CA GLU A 113 -17.37 -12.54 -10.86
C GLU A 113 -17.71 -13.87 -10.18
N ILE A 114 -16.72 -14.57 -9.64
CA ILE A 114 -16.92 -15.84 -8.90
C ILE A 114 -17.81 -15.62 -7.67
N GLN A 115 -17.58 -14.55 -6.92
CA GLN A 115 -18.34 -14.23 -5.71
C GLN A 115 -19.79 -13.85 -6.04
N SER A 116 -20.03 -13.11 -7.14
CA SER A 116 -21.37 -12.80 -7.62
C SER A 116 -22.14 -14.03 -8.12
N GLN A 117 -21.48 -14.95 -8.82
CA GLN A 117 -22.09 -16.23 -9.25
C GLN A 117 -22.38 -17.18 -8.08
N SER A 118 -21.57 -17.11 -7.02
CA SER A 118 -21.79 -17.90 -5.80
C SER A 118 -23.02 -17.43 -5.03
N ILE A 119 -23.35 -16.13 -5.09
CA ILE A 119 -24.54 -15.55 -4.43
C ILE A 119 -25.81 -15.89 -5.22
N GLU A 120 -25.76 -15.88 -6.56
CA GLU A 120 -26.90 -16.25 -7.42
C GLU A 120 -27.27 -17.75 -7.37
N GLN A 121 -26.41 -18.63 -6.84
CA GLN A 121 -26.70 -20.06 -6.71
C GLN A 121 -27.45 -20.46 -5.43
N PHE A 122 -27.69 -19.51 -4.51
CA PHE A 122 -28.44 -19.75 -3.26
C PHE A 122 -29.80 -19.02 -3.20
N ASP A 123 -30.24 -18.40 -4.30
CA ASP A 123 -31.59 -17.82 -4.47
C ASP A 123 -32.52 -18.70 -5.32
#